data_AF-A0A1C4XGH5-F1
#
_entry.id   AF-A0A1C4XGH5-F1
#
_cell.length_a   1.000
_cell.length_b   1.000
_cell.length_c   1.000
_cell.angle_alpha   90.00
_cell.angle_beta   90.00
_cell.angle_gamma   90.00
#
_symmetry.space_group_name_H-M   'P 1'
#
loop_
_entity.id
_entity.type
_entity.pdbx_description
1 polymer ?
#
loop_
_entity_poly.entity_id
_entity_poly.type
_entity_poly.pdbx_seq_one_letter_code
_entity_poly.pdbx_strand_id
1 'polypeptide(L)' 'MLDLVDMLAREYEAMDPGDERFPGLAYALRVLVQSYNEHPDYRKEWRPQLPSTRPGAVSG' A
#
# COMPACT_ATOMS: atom_id res chain seq x y z
N MET A 1 -1.79 4.19 -8.46
CA MET A 1 -0.83 4.81 -7.51
C MET A 1 -0.52 3.84 -6.38
N LEU A 2 -1.54 3.34 -5.67
CA LEU A 2 -1.33 2.38 -4.58
C LEU A 2 -0.76 1.03 -5.02
N ASP A 3 -1.06 0.55 -6.23
CA ASP A 3 -0.44 -0.68 -6.76
C ASP A 3 1.08 -0.56 -6.92
N LEU A 4 1.56 0.65 -7.27
CA LEU A 4 2.99 0.94 -7.36
C LEU A 4 3.63 1.00 -5.97
N VAL A 5 2.91 1.57 -4.98
CA VAL A 5 3.35 1.58 -3.58
C VAL A 5 3.41 0.16 -3.00
N ASP A 6 2.41 -0.67 -3.30
CA ASP A 6 2.34 -2.07 -2.87
C ASP A 6 3.48 -2.90 -3.49
N MET A 7 3.76 -2.69 -4.79
CA MET A 7 4.91 -3.29 -5.45
C MET A 7 6.24 -2.88 -4.78
N LEU A 8 6.45 -1.58 -4.54
CA LEU A 8 7.67 -1.07 -3.90
C LEU A 8 7.84 -1.55 -2.46
N ALA A 9 6.74 -1.68 -1.71
CA ALA A 9 6.77 -2.23 -0.36
C ALA A 9 7.19 -3.71 -0.38
N ARG A 10 6.67 -4.51 -1.33
CA ARG A 10 7.09 -5.91 -1.51
C ARG A 10 8.55 -6.03 -1.93
N GLU A 11 9.02 -5.15 -2.81
CA GLU A 11 10.44 -5.11 -3.18
C GLU A 11 11.32 -4.76 -1.99
N TYR A 12 10.90 -3.80 -1.14
CA TYR A 12 11.62 -3.41 0.06
C TYR A 12 11.71 -4.55 1.09
N GLU A 13 10.61 -5.25 1.36
CA GLU A 13 10.58 -6.40 2.28
C GLU A 13 11.43 -7.58 1.79
N ALA A 14 11.54 -7.75 0.47
CA ALA A 14 12.34 -8.81 -0.14
C ALA A 14 13.82 -8.42 -0.35
N MET A 15 14.17 -7.14 -0.20
CA MET A 15 15.50 -6.63 -0.48
C MET A 15 16.46 -6.87 0.68
N ASP A 16 17.67 -7.31 0.37
CA ASP A 16 18.74 -7.45 1.37
C ASP A 16 19.12 -6.08 1.95
N PRO A 17 19.20 -5.91 3.29
CA PRO A 17 19.59 -4.64 3.89
C PRO A 17 21.01 -4.17 3.54
N GLY A 18 21.87 -5.07 3.04
CA GLY A 18 23.20 -4.75 2.52
C GLY A 18 23.22 -4.33 1.04
N ASP A 19 22.08 -4.40 0.34
CA ASP A 19 21.93 -3.90 -1.03
C ASP A 19 22.09 -2.38 -1.06
N GLU A 20 22.91 -1.87 -1.99
CA GLU A 20 23.19 -0.44 -2.14
C GLU A 20 21.93 0.40 -2.42
N ARG A 21 20.87 -0.23 -2.92
CA ARG A 21 19.59 0.41 -3.24
C ARG A 21 18.68 0.54 -2.02
N PHE A 22 18.93 -0.23 -0.95
CA PHE A 22 18.08 -0.29 0.23
C PHE A 22 17.84 1.09 0.88
N PRO A 23 18.88 1.94 1.10
CA PRO A 23 18.67 3.27 1.69
C PRO A 23 17.81 4.17 0.82
N GLY A 24 17.98 4.10 -0.51
CA GLY A 24 17.21 4.91 -1.47
C GLY A 24 15.74 4.52 -1.49
N LEU A 25 15.46 3.21 -1.53
CA LEU A 25 14.10 2.68 -1.51
C LEU A 25 13.41 2.98 -0.17
N ALA A 26 14.11 2.82 0.96
CA ALA A 26 13.59 3.19 2.28
C ALA A 26 13.21 4.68 2.36
N TYR A 27 14.05 5.56 1.79
CA TYR A 27 13.77 6.99 1.77
C TYR A 27 12.55 7.32 0.91
N ALA A 28 12.45 6.74 -0.29
CA ALA A 28 11.29 6.94 -1.16
C ALA A 28 9.97 6.51 -0.50
N LEU A 29 9.95 5.36 0.18
CA LEU A 29 8.79 4.89 0.93
C LEU A 29 8.40 5.84 2.07
N ARG A 30 9.38 6.39 2.80
CA ARG A 30 9.11 7.39 3.84
C ARG A 30 8.48 8.66 3.27
N VAL A 31 8.99 9.18 2.16
CA VAL A 31 8.42 10.39 1.51
C VAL A 31 6.97 10.13 1.07
N LEU A 32 6.68 8.96 0.53
CA LEU A 32 5.33 8.56 0.12
C LEU A 32 4.37 8.51 1.32
N VAL A 33 4.78 7.92 2.45
CA VAL A 33 3.97 7.89 3.68
C VAL A 33 3.70 9.29 4.21
N GLN A 34 4.72 10.16 4.22
CA GLN A 34 4.56 11.56 4.66
C GLN A 34 3.56 12.30 3.78
N SER A 35 3.69 12.21 2.46
CA SER A 35 2.76 12.85 1.53
C SER A 35 1.34 12.33 1.68
N TYR A 36 1.16 11.03 1.90
CA TYR A 36 -0.17 10.46 2.15
C TYR A 36 -0.81 11.01 3.44
N ASN A 37 -0.02 11.19 4.49
CA ASN A 37 -0.49 11.78 5.76
C ASN A 37 -0.84 13.26 5.63
N GLU A 38 -0.16 14.01 4.77
CA GLU A 38 -0.44 15.44 4.51
C GLU A 38 -1.73 15.67 3.70
N HIS A 39 -2.25 14.63 3.05
CA HIS A 39 -3.47 14.69 2.25
C HIS A 39 -4.58 13.77 2.82
N PRO A 40 -5.23 14.17 3.93
CA PRO A 40 -6.26 13.37 4.59
C PRO A 40 -7.49 13.07 3.70
N ASP A 41 -7.67 13.79 2.60
CA ASP A 41 -8.73 13.51 1.63
C ASP A 41 -8.44 12.29 0.75
N TYR A 42 -7.17 11.93 0.50
CA TYR A 42 -6.81 10.68 -0.17
C TYR A 42 -7.23 9.44 0.62
N ARG A 43 -7.32 9.55 1.95
CA ARG A 43 -7.83 8.49 2.82
C ARG A 43 -9.34 8.29 2.70
N LYS A 44 -10.12 9.31 2.35
CA LYS A 44 -11.58 9.19 2.19
C LYS A 44 -11.96 8.54 0.88
N GLU A 45 -11.18 8.80 -0.17
CA GLU A 45 -11.38 8.24 -1.51
C GLU A 45 -10.95 6.76 -1.57
N TRP A 46 -10.00 6.36 -0.74
CA TRP A 46 -9.57 4.97 -0.65
C TRP A 46 -10.47 4.11 0.24
N ARG A 47 -11.32 3.30 -0.39
CA ARG A 47 -12.00 2.15 0.24
C ARG A 47 -11.43 0.87 -0.37
N PRO A 48 -10.61 0.08 0.35
CA PRO A 48 -10.28 -1.25 -0.13
C PRO A 48 -11.60 -2.00 -0.27
N GLN A 49 -11.87 -2.52 -1.47
CA GLN A 49 -13.05 -3.34 -1.69
C GLN A 49 -12.92 -4.55 -0.77
N LEU A 50 -13.54 -4.47 0.40
CA LEU A 50 -13.76 -5.64 1.24
C LEU A 50 -14.38 -6.69 0.32
N PRO A 51 -13.90 -7.93 0.29
CA PRO A 51 -14.53 -8.97 -0.50
C PRO A 51 -16.01 -8.92 -0.15
N SER A 52 -16.84 -8.69 -1.18
CA SER A 52 -18.29 -8.67 -1.04
C SER A 52 -18.70 -10.00 -0.42
N THR A 53 -18.88 -10.03 0.89
CA THR A 53 -19.67 -11.06 1.54
C THR A 53 -21.08 -10.79 1.06
N ARG A 54 -21.45 -11.39 -0.07
CA ARG A 54 -22.83 -11.46 -0.52
C ARG A 54 -23.62 -12.13 0.60
N PRO A 55 -24.54 -11.44 1.31
CA PRO A 55 -25.51 -12.13 2.14
C PRO A 55 -26.64 -12.54 1.19
N GLY A 56 -26.52 -13.72 0.59
CA GLY A 56 -27.51 -14.15 -0.39
C GLY A 56 -27.13 -15.42 -1.13
N ALA A 57 -26.83 -16.49 -0.41
CA ALA A 57 -26.84 -17.83 -0.96
C ALA A 57 -27.72 -18.71 -0.07
N VAL A 58 -28.98 -18.83 -0.50
CA VAL A 58 -29.92 -19.95 -0.30
C VAL A 58 -30.22 -20.42 1.14
N SER A 59 -31.45 -20.18 1.56
CA SER A 59 -32.29 -21.21 2.18
C SER A 59 -33.75 -20.94 1.80
N GLY A 60 -34.34 -21.87 1.06
CA GLY A 60 -35.69 -21.83 0.50
C GLY A 60 -35.83 -22.92 -0.54
#